data_AF-A0AAU5K6U9-F1
#
_entry.id   AF-A0AAU5K6U9-F1
#
_cell.length_a   1.000
_cell.length_b   1.000
_cell.length_c   1.000
_cell.angle_alpha   90.00
_cell.angle_beta   90.00
_cell.angle_gamma   90.00
#
_symmetry.space_group_name_H-M   'P 1'
#
loop_
_entity.id
_entity.type
_entity.pdbx_description
1 polymer ?
#
loop_
_entity_poly.entity_id
_entity_poly.type
_entity_poly.pdbx_seq_one_letter_code
_entity_poly.pdbx_strand_id
1 'polypeptide(L)'
;MVPRKPAKVLLGSTTLACLSAGLLALGCTGGGTTSVAVAAAPASAAPSAHPVMKLSSLTGPVTPAEISSFDSYIRTLTPAGDNIGNQWAQGHSGEDTKAMGMVYEISGDQAILDRMIGYCDTVLSERDDLAPAPVGQHVLWTGDIGPAWPNNVTTDPIGTGGEQGDPVGHLANCARLILQTPAIWNKPVADGDPHGYGATYLDRAKKFVAEADTSVDQHILSRLLDVSQGNRMYFASDSPYKGGQPVPWNQQMMFDYGFQNLAVAHQLLGDDPQRVTKYDSLVQTSVDWFFSQAQKYTDHAGKTAYTWMYAPAGGDTEDNDHGSLDTAGLYRAYLSGRYHITPAMMAPFANTFVDVMSTGAGHYAGRVDGTDGAGNSAPTSYVRSGWLLMTEFRPDAYQKLMKVDFPKGTTTADDQFSRALELKSRFAKAKS
;
A
#
# COMPACT_ATOMS: atom_id res chain seq x y z
N MET A 1 -50.83 5.07 20.40
CA MET A 1 -49.68 5.78 19.79
C MET A 1 -48.65 6.01 20.88
N VAL A 2 -47.58 5.23 20.88
CA VAL A 2 -46.46 5.31 21.85
C VAL A 2 -45.20 5.45 21.01
N PRO A 3 -44.34 6.46 21.22
CA PRO A 3 -43.14 6.61 20.42
C PRO A 3 -42.04 5.67 20.92
N ARG A 4 -41.54 4.81 20.04
CA ARG A 4 -40.33 4.00 20.30
C ARG A 4 -39.09 4.87 20.08
N LYS A 5 -38.22 4.93 21.09
CA LYS A 5 -36.85 5.50 21.00
C LYS A 5 -35.99 4.63 20.06
N PRO A 6 -35.05 5.21 19.29
CA PRO A 6 -34.12 4.44 18.50
C PRO A 6 -33.04 3.82 19.38
N ALA A 7 -32.77 2.53 19.16
CA ALA A 7 -31.67 1.80 19.78
C ALA A 7 -30.33 2.23 19.17
N LYS A 8 -29.35 2.52 20.03
CA LYS A 8 -27.96 2.71 19.61
C LYS A 8 -27.39 1.35 19.22
N VAL A 9 -27.00 1.20 17.95
CA VAL A 9 -26.20 0.07 17.49
C VAL A 9 -24.74 0.39 17.82
N LEU A 10 -24.14 -0.44 18.67
CA LEU A 10 -22.73 -0.41 19.03
C LEU A 10 -21.97 -1.14 17.91
N LEU A 11 -21.27 -0.41 17.04
CA LEU A 11 -20.32 -1.03 16.11
C LEU A 11 -19.09 -1.48 16.90
N GLY A 12 -18.91 -2.79 17.02
CA GLY A 12 -17.69 -3.39 17.52
C GLY A 12 -16.60 -3.30 16.45
N SER A 13 -15.64 -2.40 16.65
CA SER A 13 -14.39 -2.34 15.92
C SER A 13 -13.44 -3.40 16.47
N THR A 14 -13.16 -4.43 15.68
CA THR A 14 -12.13 -5.44 15.96
C THR A 14 -10.76 -4.84 15.68
N THR A 15 -10.04 -4.51 16.75
CA THR A 15 -8.64 -4.09 16.74
C THR A 15 -7.75 -5.31 16.46
N LEU A 16 -7.01 -5.33 15.35
CA LEU A 16 -5.94 -6.30 15.13
C LEU A 16 -4.61 -5.64 15.48
N ALA A 17 -4.13 -5.88 16.71
CA ALA A 17 -2.78 -5.53 17.11
C ALA A 17 -1.82 -6.60 16.57
N CYS A 18 -0.88 -6.20 15.71
CA CYS A 18 0.28 -7.03 15.38
C CYS A 18 1.13 -7.23 16.65
N LEU A 19 1.03 -8.42 17.25
CA LEU A 19 1.89 -8.87 18.34
C LEU A 19 2.87 -9.91 17.82
N SER A 20 4.12 -9.48 17.70
CA SER A 20 5.30 -10.32 17.51
C SER A 20 5.42 -11.37 18.62
N ALA A 21 5.50 -12.64 18.23
CA ALA A 21 5.59 -13.79 19.12
C ALA A 21 6.90 -13.81 19.93
N GLY A 22 6.80 -13.64 21.25
CA GLY A 22 7.84 -13.98 22.21
C GLY A 22 7.55 -15.35 22.82
N LEU A 23 8.43 -16.33 22.58
CA LEU A 23 8.37 -17.64 23.24
C LEU A 23 8.54 -17.50 24.76
N LEU A 24 7.54 -17.94 25.53
CA LEU A 24 7.69 -18.27 26.96
C LEU A 24 7.78 -19.79 27.11
N ALA A 25 8.95 -20.28 27.52
CA ALA A 25 9.13 -21.65 27.96
C ALA A 25 8.65 -21.79 29.42
N LEU A 26 7.62 -22.60 29.66
CA LEU A 26 7.23 -23.04 31.00
C LEU A 26 8.18 -24.13 31.49
N GLY A 27 8.81 -23.87 32.63
CA GLY A 27 9.51 -24.88 33.42
C GLY A 27 8.53 -25.72 34.23
N CYS A 28 8.68 -27.04 34.16
CA CYS A 28 8.14 -27.99 35.12
C CYS A 28 9.29 -28.78 35.75
N THR A 29 9.34 -28.77 37.08
CA THR A 29 10.25 -29.52 37.93
C THR A 29 9.80 -30.97 38.07
N GLY A 30 10.73 -31.93 37.94
CA GLY A 30 10.51 -33.32 38.32
C GLY A 30 11.81 -34.12 38.23
N GLY A 31 12.34 -34.53 39.39
CA GLY A 31 13.64 -35.19 39.52
C GLY A 31 13.67 -36.65 39.05
N GLY A 32 14.86 -37.08 38.64
CA GLY A 32 15.19 -38.46 38.31
C GLY A 32 16.64 -38.57 37.83
N THR A 33 17.52 -39.00 38.73
CA THR A 33 18.97 -39.16 38.51
C THR A 33 19.28 -40.33 37.59
N THR A 34 19.87 -40.07 36.42
CA THR A 34 20.76 -41.02 35.72
C THR A 34 21.89 -40.25 35.03
N SER A 35 23.13 -40.66 35.29
CA SER A 35 24.34 -40.07 34.70
C SER A 35 24.52 -40.56 33.26
N VAL A 36 24.50 -39.66 32.29
CA VAL A 36 24.87 -39.94 30.90
C VAL A 36 25.98 -38.97 30.50
N ALA A 37 27.07 -39.52 29.99
CA ALA A 37 28.25 -38.78 29.55
C ALA A 37 27.89 -37.74 28.49
N VAL A 38 28.26 -36.47 28.75
CA VAL A 38 28.04 -35.34 27.83
C VAL A 38 29.11 -35.40 26.74
N ALA A 39 28.73 -35.92 25.56
CA ALA A 39 29.45 -35.62 24.34
C ALA A 39 29.25 -34.13 24.01
N ALA A 40 30.35 -33.39 23.80
CA ALA A 40 30.28 -31.99 23.41
C ALA A 40 29.49 -31.86 22.10
N ALA A 41 28.31 -31.25 22.19
CA ALA A 41 27.52 -30.89 21.01
C ALA A 41 28.33 -29.91 20.15
N PRO A 42 28.31 -30.04 18.81
CA PRO A 42 28.88 -29.03 17.94
C PRO A 42 28.22 -27.69 18.27
N ALA A 43 29.04 -26.66 18.45
CA ALA A 43 28.57 -25.31 18.71
C ALA A 43 27.49 -24.97 17.68
N SER A 44 26.25 -24.76 18.16
CA SER A 44 25.18 -24.28 17.32
C SER A 44 25.67 -22.96 16.72
N ALA A 45 25.83 -22.90 15.40
CA ALA A 45 26.02 -21.63 14.72
C ALA A 45 24.90 -20.70 15.21
N ALA A 46 25.28 -19.53 15.74
CA ALA A 46 24.30 -18.52 16.12
C ALA A 46 23.37 -18.31 14.92
N PRO A 47 22.04 -18.22 15.12
CA PRO A 47 21.12 -17.95 14.02
C PRO A 47 21.64 -16.70 13.30
N SER A 48 21.87 -16.83 11.99
CA SER A 48 22.24 -15.71 11.14
C SER A 48 21.22 -14.60 11.39
N ALA A 49 21.68 -13.43 11.86
CA ALA A 49 20.79 -12.32 12.10
C ALA A 49 19.98 -12.08 10.82
N HIS A 50 18.65 -11.92 10.94
CA HIS A 50 17.80 -11.61 9.80
C HIS A 50 18.40 -10.41 9.05
N PRO A 51 18.43 -10.43 7.70
CA PRO A 51 18.93 -9.29 6.94
C PRO A 51 18.22 -8.02 7.39
N VAL A 52 18.98 -6.94 7.58
CA VAL A 52 18.44 -5.62 7.84
C VAL A 52 18.77 -4.73 6.66
N MET A 53 17.81 -3.91 6.24
CA MET A 53 18.04 -2.92 5.19
C MET A 53 18.81 -1.75 5.79
N LYS A 54 19.78 -1.22 5.05
CA LYS A 54 20.73 -0.23 5.56
C LYS A 54 20.85 0.96 4.64
N LEU A 55 20.64 2.15 5.20
CA LEU A 55 21.00 3.42 4.58
C LEU A 55 22.48 3.72 4.84
N SER A 56 23.23 3.97 3.78
CA SER A 56 24.63 4.42 3.85
C SER A 56 24.71 5.84 4.42
N SER A 57 23.71 6.66 4.09
CA SER A 57 23.56 8.03 4.56
C SER A 57 22.11 8.49 4.39
N LEU A 58 21.66 9.42 5.24
CA LEU A 58 20.35 10.07 5.06
C LEU A 58 20.34 11.10 3.93
N THR A 59 21.48 11.41 3.31
CA THR A 59 21.57 12.42 2.25
C THR A 59 22.49 11.96 1.13
N GLY A 60 22.34 12.55 -0.05
CA GLY A 60 23.08 12.15 -1.25
C GLY A 60 22.33 11.11 -2.06
N PRO A 61 22.91 10.68 -3.20
CA PRO A 61 22.27 9.72 -4.10
C PRO A 61 22.08 8.36 -3.42
N VAL A 62 21.14 7.58 -3.96
CA VAL A 62 20.99 6.16 -3.63
C VAL A 62 22.23 5.40 -4.08
N THR A 63 22.72 4.49 -3.23
CA THR A 63 23.97 3.75 -3.45
C THR A 63 23.71 2.29 -3.81
N PRO A 64 24.63 1.62 -4.55
CA PRO A 64 24.52 0.18 -4.82
C PRO A 64 24.44 -0.68 -3.55
N ALA A 65 25.10 -0.27 -2.46
CA ALA A 65 25.05 -0.97 -1.18
C ALA A 65 23.65 -0.91 -0.53
N GLU A 66 22.94 0.21 -0.69
CA GLU A 66 21.56 0.35 -0.22
C GLU A 66 20.62 -0.58 -1.00
N ILE A 67 20.74 -0.61 -2.33
CA ILE A 67 19.99 -1.52 -3.20
C ILE A 67 20.29 -2.98 -2.87
N SER A 68 21.56 -3.34 -2.69
CA SER A 68 21.97 -4.71 -2.34
C SER A 68 21.41 -5.15 -0.98
N SER A 69 21.31 -4.22 -0.01
CA SER A 69 20.71 -4.52 1.30
C SER A 69 19.21 -4.78 1.21
N PHE A 70 18.51 -4.07 0.31
CA PHE A 70 17.09 -4.30 0.01
C PHE A 70 16.88 -5.64 -0.71
N ASP A 71 17.64 -5.92 -1.78
CA ASP A 71 17.58 -7.20 -2.49
C ASP A 71 17.80 -8.39 -1.53
N SER A 72 18.78 -8.28 -0.63
CA SER A 72 19.05 -9.30 0.38
C SER A 72 17.86 -9.50 1.35
N TYR A 73 17.15 -8.43 1.68
CA TYR A 73 16.00 -8.45 2.58
C TYR A 73 14.77 -9.09 1.90
N ILE A 74 14.38 -8.63 0.71
CA ILE A 74 13.17 -9.09 0.02
C ILE A 74 13.22 -10.57 -0.39
N ARG A 75 14.42 -11.14 -0.51
CA ARG A 75 14.61 -12.60 -0.71
C ARG A 75 14.17 -13.44 0.50
N THR A 76 14.03 -12.84 1.67
CA THR A 76 13.57 -13.51 2.89
C THR A 76 12.08 -13.42 3.12
N LEU A 77 11.40 -12.49 2.43
CA LEU A 77 9.97 -12.28 2.55
C LEU A 77 9.21 -13.41 1.85
N THR A 78 7.95 -13.60 2.18
CA THR A 78 7.06 -14.57 1.51
C THR A 78 5.70 -13.90 1.33
N PRO A 79 5.07 -14.00 0.14
CA PRO A 79 3.72 -13.47 -0.04
C PRO A 79 2.73 -14.19 0.88
N ALA A 80 1.64 -13.51 1.22
CA ALA A 80 0.50 -14.12 1.89
C ALA A 80 -0.10 -15.22 0.99
N GLY A 81 -0.90 -16.11 1.60
CA GLY A 81 -1.60 -17.18 0.88
C GLY A 81 -3.07 -16.88 0.61
N ASP A 82 -3.55 -15.72 1.05
CA ASP A 82 -4.90 -15.19 0.81
C ASP A 82 -4.92 -13.66 1.04
N ASN A 83 -6.04 -13.01 0.72
CA ASN A 83 -6.25 -11.58 1.02
C ASN A 83 -6.87 -11.32 2.40
N ILE A 84 -6.98 -12.32 3.29
CA ILE A 84 -7.69 -12.16 4.57
C ILE A 84 -6.98 -11.13 5.43
N GLY A 85 -7.74 -10.15 5.93
CA GLY A 85 -7.17 -9.04 6.67
C GLY A 85 -6.41 -8.03 5.81
N ASN A 86 -6.73 -7.93 4.50
CA ASN A 86 -6.18 -6.98 3.54
C ASN A 86 -4.72 -7.20 3.18
N GLN A 87 -4.26 -8.46 3.13
CA GLN A 87 -2.85 -8.76 2.90
C GLN A 87 -2.29 -8.19 1.59
N TRP A 88 -3.12 -8.12 0.54
CA TRP A 88 -2.74 -7.53 -0.74
C TRP A 88 -3.07 -6.05 -0.89
N ALA A 89 -3.70 -5.43 0.11
CA ALA A 89 -3.88 -3.98 0.15
C ALA A 89 -2.87 -3.31 1.10
N GLN A 90 -3.25 -3.15 2.36
CA GLN A 90 -2.43 -2.48 3.40
C GLN A 90 -1.66 -3.48 4.29
N GLY A 91 -1.87 -4.79 4.12
CA GLY A 91 -1.08 -5.81 4.78
C GLY A 91 0.31 -5.97 4.15
N HIS A 92 1.09 -6.92 4.67
CA HIS A 92 2.51 -6.99 4.34
C HIS A 92 2.75 -7.25 2.85
N SER A 93 1.97 -8.12 2.20
CA SER A 93 2.23 -8.46 0.80
C SER A 93 1.97 -7.30 -0.15
N GLY A 94 0.98 -6.47 0.16
CA GLY A 94 0.69 -5.25 -0.57
C GLY A 94 1.80 -4.20 -0.43
N GLU A 95 2.29 -3.97 0.78
CA GLU A 95 3.38 -3.02 1.02
C GLU A 95 4.73 -3.55 0.47
N ASP A 96 5.04 -4.84 0.63
CA ASP A 96 6.20 -5.50 0.02
C ASP A 96 6.23 -5.27 -1.50
N THR A 97 5.09 -5.47 -2.16
CA THR A 97 4.98 -5.33 -3.62
C THR A 97 5.16 -3.89 -4.07
N LYS A 98 4.59 -2.92 -3.34
CA LYS A 98 4.80 -1.48 -3.60
C LYS A 98 6.26 -1.09 -3.39
N ALA A 99 6.90 -1.59 -2.34
CA ALA A 99 8.31 -1.33 -2.02
C ALA A 99 9.23 -1.85 -3.13
N MET A 100 9.04 -3.10 -3.58
CA MET A 100 9.80 -3.68 -4.69
C MET A 100 9.64 -2.87 -5.98
N GLY A 101 8.41 -2.48 -6.33
CA GLY A 101 8.15 -1.65 -7.51
C GLY A 101 8.90 -0.31 -7.45
N MET A 102 8.82 0.39 -6.31
CA MET A 102 9.50 1.67 -6.11
C MET A 102 11.03 1.54 -6.20
N VAL A 103 11.62 0.51 -5.56
CA VAL A 103 13.07 0.32 -5.61
C VAL A 103 13.54 -0.11 -7.00
N TYR A 104 12.74 -0.86 -7.76
CA TYR A 104 13.03 -1.15 -9.16
C TYR A 104 13.04 0.12 -10.01
N GLU A 105 12.08 1.03 -9.86
CA GLU A 105 12.07 2.32 -10.58
C GLU A 105 13.33 3.15 -10.33
N ILE A 106 13.88 3.06 -9.12
CA ILE A 106 15.10 3.77 -8.73
C ILE A 106 16.36 3.11 -9.31
N SER A 107 16.42 1.77 -9.29
CA SER A 107 17.66 1.02 -9.50
C SER A 107 17.79 0.36 -10.87
N GLY A 108 16.66 0.00 -11.50
CA GLY A 108 16.62 -0.91 -12.64
C GLY A 108 17.11 -2.32 -12.33
N ASP A 109 17.22 -2.72 -11.06
CA ASP A 109 17.74 -4.03 -10.67
C ASP A 109 16.74 -5.14 -11.01
N GLN A 110 17.07 -5.94 -12.02
CA GLN A 110 16.19 -6.99 -12.53
C GLN A 110 15.85 -8.04 -11.45
N ALA A 111 16.72 -8.30 -10.47
CA ALA A 111 16.43 -9.28 -9.42
C ALA A 111 15.29 -8.82 -8.49
N ILE A 112 15.15 -7.51 -8.29
CA ILE A 112 14.03 -6.93 -7.52
C ILE A 112 12.73 -7.07 -8.33
N LEU A 113 12.78 -6.79 -9.63
CA LEU A 113 11.62 -7.01 -10.51
C LEU A 113 11.20 -8.48 -10.53
N ASP A 114 12.16 -9.40 -10.60
CA ASP A 114 11.88 -10.85 -10.58
C ASP A 114 11.20 -11.28 -9.28
N ARG A 115 11.59 -10.70 -8.14
CA ARG A 115 10.90 -10.93 -6.86
C ARG A 115 9.49 -10.37 -6.88
N MET A 116 9.30 -9.16 -7.41
CA MET A 116 7.99 -8.52 -7.56
C MET A 116 7.07 -9.35 -8.45
N ILE A 117 7.57 -9.90 -9.56
CA ILE A 117 6.81 -10.77 -10.47
C ILE A 117 6.26 -11.99 -9.71
N GLY A 118 7.05 -12.62 -8.84
CA GLY A 118 6.56 -13.74 -8.02
C GLY A 118 5.42 -13.35 -7.06
N TYR A 119 5.44 -12.13 -6.52
CA TYR A 119 4.31 -11.60 -5.73
C TYR A 119 3.09 -11.32 -6.61
N CYS A 120 3.28 -10.77 -7.80
CA CYS A 120 2.21 -10.52 -8.76
C CYS A 120 1.57 -11.82 -9.28
N ASP A 121 2.36 -12.86 -9.49
CA ASP A 121 1.84 -14.21 -9.80
C ASP A 121 0.99 -14.75 -8.66
N THR A 122 1.42 -14.54 -7.42
CA THR A 122 0.70 -15.03 -6.23
C THR A 122 -0.64 -14.30 -6.09
N VAL A 123 -0.66 -12.97 -6.10
CA VAL A 123 -1.93 -12.22 -5.99
C VAL A 123 -2.88 -12.57 -7.14
N LEU A 124 -2.40 -12.74 -8.38
CA LEU A 124 -3.26 -13.18 -9.47
C LEU A 124 -3.82 -14.59 -9.23
N SER A 125 -2.98 -15.51 -8.77
CA SER A 125 -3.38 -16.90 -8.50
C SER A 125 -4.40 -17.02 -7.36
N GLU A 126 -4.47 -16.02 -6.48
CA GLU A 126 -5.41 -15.94 -5.36
C GLU A 126 -6.74 -15.25 -5.70
N ARG A 127 -6.92 -14.76 -6.93
CA ARG A 127 -8.18 -14.14 -7.33
C ARG A 127 -9.32 -15.15 -7.22
N ASP A 128 -10.44 -14.72 -6.66
CA ASP A 128 -11.52 -15.59 -6.19
C ASP A 128 -12.13 -16.51 -7.26
N ASP A 129 -12.20 -16.05 -8.52
CA ASP A 129 -12.62 -16.84 -9.68
C ASP A 129 -11.57 -17.84 -10.20
N LEU A 130 -10.28 -17.63 -9.87
CA LEU A 130 -9.16 -18.46 -10.32
C LEU A 130 -8.72 -19.47 -9.27
N ALA A 131 -8.63 -19.03 -8.01
CA ALA A 131 -8.11 -19.83 -6.92
C ALA A 131 -9.08 -20.96 -6.53
N PRO A 132 -8.59 -22.17 -6.25
CA PRO A 132 -9.42 -23.20 -5.66
C PRO A 132 -9.79 -22.85 -4.20
N ALA A 133 -10.86 -23.48 -3.70
CA ALA A 133 -11.16 -23.45 -2.27
C ALA A 133 -9.98 -24.04 -1.45
N PRO A 134 -9.67 -23.49 -0.25
CA PRO A 134 -10.46 -22.50 0.48
C PRO A 134 -10.06 -21.04 0.23
N VAL A 135 -9.17 -20.75 -0.73
CA VAL A 135 -8.68 -19.39 -1.01
C VAL A 135 -9.65 -18.62 -1.90
N GLY A 136 -10.14 -19.27 -2.96
CA GLY A 136 -11.18 -18.74 -3.84
C GLY A 136 -12.44 -19.59 -3.84
N GLN A 137 -13.27 -19.36 -4.85
CA GLN A 137 -14.59 -19.96 -5.04
C GLN A 137 -15.62 -19.51 -3.99
N HIS A 138 -15.50 -18.27 -3.50
CA HIS A 138 -16.46 -17.66 -2.59
C HIS A 138 -17.59 -16.98 -3.36
N VAL A 139 -18.85 -17.30 -3.03
CA VAL A 139 -19.99 -16.58 -3.61
C VAL A 139 -20.07 -15.19 -2.96
N LEU A 140 -19.90 -14.15 -3.77
CA LEU A 140 -19.95 -12.76 -3.32
C LEU A 140 -21.40 -12.28 -3.17
N TRP A 141 -21.59 -11.10 -2.57
CA TRP A 141 -22.91 -10.45 -2.46
C TRP A 141 -23.60 -10.20 -3.82
N THR A 142 -22.85 -10.27 -4.91
CA THR A 142 -23.36 -10.21 -6.28
C THR A 142 -24.15 -11.45 -6.68
N GLY A 143 -24.03 -12.55 -5.94
CA GLY A 143 -24.69 -13.83 -6.19
C GLY A 143 -23.82 -14.85 -6.95
N ASP A 144 -22.63 -14.44 -7.41
CA ASP A 144 -21.71 -15.25 -8.20
C ASP A 144 -20.28 -15.19 -7.63
N ILE A 145 -19.41 -16.10 -8.06
CA ILE A 145 -17.95 -16.02 -7.88
C ILE A 145 -17.42 -15.03 -8.93
N GLY A 146 -16.55 -14.09 -8.52
CA GLY A 146 -16.10 -13.00 -9.39
C GLY A 146 -14.61 -12.73 -9.33
N PRO A 147 -14.05 -11.90 -10.25
CA PRO A 147 -12.62 -11.59 -10.30
C PRO A 147 -12.21 -10.56 -9.24
N ALA A 148 -12.32 -10.96 -7.98
CA ALA A 148 -12.09 -10.15 -6.79
C ALA A 148 -11.15 -10.86 -5.79
N TRP A 149 -10.78 -10.15 -4.72
CA TRP A 149 -9.97 -10.67 -3.61
C TRP A 149 -10.67 -10.39 -2.28
N PRO A 150 -11.64 -11.20 -1.85
CA PRO A 150 -12.32 -10.99 -0.57
C PRO A 150 -11.34 -10.97 0.61
N ASN A 151 -11.43 -9.94 1.44
CA ASN A 151 -10.57 -9.79 2.63
C ASN A 151 -11.19 -10.37 3.92
N ASN A 152 -12.46 -10.77 3.85
CA ASN A 152 -13.18 -11.40 4.94
C ASN A 152 -14.26 -12.32 4.38
N VAL A 153 -14.03 -13.62 4.47
CA VAL A 153 -14.94 -14.67 3.97
C VAL A 153 -15.85 -15.24 5.06
N THR A 154 -15.89 -14.61 6.24
CA THR A 154 -16.70 -15.05 7.39
C THR A 154 -18.04 -14.32 7.49
N THR A 155 -18.31 -13.34 6.64
CA THR A 155 -19.57 -12.59 6.59
C THR A 155 -20.57 -13.21 5.63
N ASP A 156 -21.86 -12.97 5.86
CA ASP A 156 -22.94 -13.36 4.96
C ASP A 156 -23.86 -12.16 4.67
N PRO A 157 -23.91 -11.64 3.42
CA PRO A 157 -23.10 -12.07 2.28
C PRO A 157 -21.61 -11.69 2.43
N ILE A 158 -20.73 -12.34 1.66
CA ILE A 158 -19.32 -11.96 1.53
C ILE A 158 -19.26 -10.66 0.70
N GLY A 159 -18.62 -9.63 1.26
CA GLY A 159 -18.45 -8.32 0.65
C GLY A 159 -17.03 -8.04 0.16
N THR A 160 -16.87 -6.99 -0.65
CA THR A 160 -15.57 -6.35 -0.91
C THR A 160 -15.71 -4.83 -0.83
N GLY A 161 -14.59 -4.11 -0.71
CA GLY A 161 -14.52 -2.67 -0.59
C GLY A 161 -13.33 -2.08 -1.36
N GLY A 162 -12.75 -1.00 -0.84
CA GLY A 162 -11.63 -0.30 -1.48
C GLY A 162 -10.37 -1.15 -1.68
N GLU A 163 -10.20 -2.20 -0.88
CA GLU A 163 -9.04 -3.08 -0.96
C GLU A 163 -8.86 -3.75 -2.32
N GLN A 164 -9.91 -3.81 -3.14
CA GLN A 164 -9.84 -4.37 -4.50
C GLN A 164 -8.95 -3.57 -5.46
N GLY A 165 -8.72 -2.28 -5.18
CA GLY A 165 -7.88 -1.43 -6.04
C GLY A 165 -6.39 -1.81 -6.01
N ASP A 166 -5.88 -2.24 -4.86
CA ASP A 166 -4.44 -2.52 -4.70
C ASP A 166 -3.97 -3.79 -5.43
N PRO A 167 -4.66 -4.95 -5.37
CA PRO A 167 -4.35 -6.12 -6.21
C PRO A 167 -4.24 -5.78 -7.69
N VAL A 168 -5.22 -5.02 -8.22
CA VAL A 168 -5.19 -4.50 -9.60
C VAL A 168 -3.96 -3.62 -9.82
N GLY A 169 -3.69 -2.71 -8.88
CA GLY A 169 -2.53 -1.83 -8.92
C GLY A 169 -1.19 -2.57 -8.91
N HIS A 170 -1.05 -3.67 -8.17
CA HIS A 170 0.16 -4.49 -8.15
C HIS A 170 0.44 -5.12 -9.51
N LEU A 171 -0.57 -5.77 -10.09
CA LEU A 171 -0.49 -6.38 -11.42
C LEU A 171 -0.13 -5.33 -12.48
N ALA A 172 -0.88 -4.21 -12.48
CA ALA A 172 -0.69 -3.14 -13.43
C ALA A 172 0.66 -2.43 -13.27
N ASN A 173 1.14 -2.23 -12.03
CA ASN A 173 2.43 -1.63 -11.77
C ASN A 173 3.56 -2.54 -12.25
N CYS A 174 3.52 -3.84 -11.95
CA CYS A 174 4.51 -4.79 -12.46
C CYS A 174 4.56 -4.79 -14.00
N ALA A 175 3.40 -4.82 -14.65
CA ALA A 175 3.31 -4.71 -16.09
C ALA A 175 3.90 -3.40 -16.62
N ARG A 176 3.54 -2.26 -16.02
CA ARG A 176 4.09 -0.94 -16.37
C ARG A 176 5.62 -0.95 -16.32
N LEU A 177 6.21 -1.47 -15.24
CA LEU A 177 7.66 -1.51 -15.05
C LEU A 177 8.38 -2.34 -16.12
N ILE A 178 7.79 -3.48 -16.50
CA ILE A 178 8.28 -4.30 -17.61
C ILE A 178 8.15 -3.54 -18.95
N LEU A 179 6.98 -2.96 -19.22
CA LEU A 179 6.69 -2.24 -20.47
C LEU A 179 7.57 -1.00 -20.65
N GLN A 180 7.98 -0.35 -19.55
CA GLN A 180 8.95 0.76 -19.59
C GLN A 180 10.39 0.31 -19.90
N THR A 181 10.66 -0.99 -19.90
CA THR A 181 12.00 -1.56 -20.07
C THR A 181 12.09 -2.49 -21.30
N PRO A 182 12.03 -1.98 -22.56
CA PRO A 182 12.05 -2.83 -23.76
C PRO A 182 13.21 -3.80 -23.86
N ALA A 183 14.34 -3.48 -23.22
CA ALA A 183 15.54 -4.32 -23.21
C ALA A 183 15.34 -5.72 -22.57
N ILE A 184 14.29 -5.93 -21.77
CA ILE A 184 14.02 -7.24 -21.14
C ILE A 184 12.86 -7.99 -21.78
N TRP A 185 12.09 -7.38 -22.68
CA TRP A 185 10.82 -7.91 -23.18
C TRP A 185 10.88 -9.35 -23.69
N ASN A 186 11.89 -9.68 -24.50
CA ASN A 186 12.04 -10.99 -25.12
C ASN A 186 12.84 -12.00 -24.26
N LYS A 187 13.28 -11.59 -23.07
CA LYS A 187 13.98 -12.51 -22.17
C LYS A 187 12.95 -13.43 -21.50
N PRO A 188 13.32 -14.70 -21.22
CA PRO A 188 12.49 -15.54 -20.38
C PRO A 188 12.39 -14.94 -18.97
N VAL A 189 11.23 -15.07 -18.35
CA VAL A 189 11.05 -14.76 -16.92
C VAL A 189 11.89 -15.71 -16.07
N ALA A 190 12.41 -15.21 -14.95
CA ALA A 190 13.37 -15.95 -14.12
C ALA A 190 12.75 -17.19 -13.42
N ASP A 191 11.44 -17.20 -13.21
CA ASP A 191 10.70 -18.27 -12.54
C ASP A 191 10.37 -19.47 -13.45
N GLY A 192 10.58 -19.34 -14.77
CA GLY A 192 10.27 -20.37 -15.75
C GLY A 192 8.77 -20.54 -16.07
N ASP A 193 7.93 -19.56 -15.72
CA ASP A 193 6.49 -19.51 -15.99
C ASP A 193 5.65 -20.67 -15.42
N PRO A 194 5.71 -20.92 -14.09
CA PRO A 194 5.05 -22.08 -13.48
C PRO A 194 3.50 -22.01 -13.57
N HIS A 195 2.93 -20.81 -13.69
CA HIS A 195 1.49 -20.58 -13.76
C HIS A 195 0.95 -20.45 -15.19
N GLY A 196 1.83 -20.44 -16.21
CA GLY A 196 1.42 -20.18 -17.59
C GLY A 196 0.91 -18.75 -17.80
N TYR A 197 1.43 -17.79 -17.03
CA TYR A 197 1.08 -16.37 -17.11
C TYR A 197 1.94 -15.60 -18.11
N GLY A 198 2.94 -16.24 -18.72
CA GLY A 198 3.73 -15.67 -19.80
C GLY A 198 5.19 -16.06 -19.67
N ALA A 199 5.72 -16.71 -20.70
CA ALA A 199 7.09 -17.24 -20.70
C ALA A 199 8.17 -16.17 -20.87
N THR A 200 7.80 -14.99 -21.38
CA THR A 200 8.69 -13.82 -21.50
C THR A 200 8.18 -12.66 -20.65
N TYR A 201 9.04 -11.68 -20.34
CA TYR A 201 8.60 -10.49 -19.61
C TYR A 201 7.45 -9.78 -20.32
N LEU A 202 7.51 -9.62 -21.65
CA LEU A 202 6.44 -8.96 -22.39
C LEU A 202 5.12 -9.74 -22.33
N ASP A 203 5.17 -11.08 -22.45
CA ASP A 203 3.97 -11.91 -22.34
C ASP A 203 3.37 -11.81 -20.94
N ARG A 204 4.23 -11.84 -19.90
CA ARG A 204 3.82 -11.69 -18.50
C ARG A 204 3.16 -10.33 -18.24
N ALA A 205 3.76 -9.25 -18.75
CA ALA A 205 3.19 -7.91 -18.62
C ALA A 205 1.81 -7.82 -19.28
N LYS A 206 1.64 -8.36 -20.49
CA LYS A 206 0.34 -8.38 -21.19
C LYS A 206 -0.70 -9.20 -20.42
N LYS A 207 -0.31 -10.34 -19.84
CA LYS A 207 -1.20 -11.14 -19.00
C LYS A 207 -1.66 -10.36 -17.77
N PHE A 208 -0.74 -9.72 -17.05
CA PHE A 208 -1.08 -8.91 -15.88
C PHE A 208 -2.03 -7.75 -16.22
N VAL A 209 -1.81 -7.05 -17.34
CA VAL A 209 -2.74 -6.01 -17.81
C VAL A 209 -4.12 -6.61 -18.07
N ALA A 210 -4.21 -7.69 -18.85
CA ALA A 210 -5.49 -8.31 -19.21
C ALA A 210 -6.26 -8.84 -17.98
N GLU A 211 -5.57 -9.39 -16.98
CA GLU A 211 -6.21 -9.90 -15.77
C GLU A 211 -6.61 -8.79 -14.80
N ALA A 212 -5.81 -7.72 -14.70
CA ALA A 212 -6.19 -6.52 -13.96
C ALA A 212 -7.42 -5.85 -14.58
N ASP A 213 -7.45 -5.73 -15.91
CA ASP A 213 -8.61 -5.26 -16.68
C ASP A 213 -9.86 -6.12 -16.44
N THR A 214 -9.69 -7.43 -16.37
CA THR A 214 -10.80 -8.37 -16.07
C THR A 214 -11.43 -8.04 -14.72
N SER A 215 -10.63 -7.85 -13.67
CA SER A 215 -11.12 -7.41 -12.36
C SER A 215 -11.78 -6.03 -12.40
N VAL A 216 -11.20 -5.08 -13.13
CA VAL A 216 -11.78 -3.74 -13.27
C VAL A 216 -13.14 -3.78 -13.96
N ASP A 217 -13.22 -4.45 -15.11
CA ASP A 217 -14.40 -4.43 -15.98
C ASP A 217 -15.53 -5.30 -15.46
N GLN A 218 -15.22 -6.45 -14.85
CA GLN A 218 -16.24 -7.42 -14.45
C GLN A 218 -16.65 -7.29 -12.97
N HIS A 219 -15.81 -6.69 -12.12
CA HIS A 219 -16.12 -6.49 -10.71
C HIS A 219 -16.13 -5.02 -10.30
N ILE A 220 -14.99 -4.31 -10.39
CA ILE A 220 -14.85 -2.96 -9.80
C ILE A 220 -15.84 -1.96 -10.40
N LEU A 221 -15.85 -1.81 -11.72
CA LEU A 221 -16.72 -0.83 -12.40
C LEU A 221 -18.09 -1.39 -12.80
N SER A 222 -18.29 -2.70 -12.68
CA SER A 222 -19.57 -3.36 -12.99
C SER A 222 -20.45 -3.52 -11.75
N ARG A 223 -19.86 -3.85 -10.60
CA ARG A 223 -20.61 -4.25 -9.39
C ARG A 223 -20.22 -3.52 -8.12
N LEU A 224 -18.98 -3.08 -7.96
CA LEU A 224 -18.51 -2.47 -6.71
C LEU A 224 -18.67 -0.95 -6.67
N LEU A 225 -18.30 -0.25 -7.74
CA LEU A 225 -18.32 1.20 -7.83
C LEU A 225 -19.45 1.71 -8.72
N ASP A 226 -20.15 2.74 -8.23
CA ASP A 226 -20.98 3.62 -9.05
C ASP A 226 -20.20 4.91 -9.35
N VAL A 227 -19.89 5.10 -10.63
CA VAL A 227 -19.17 6.28 -11.15
C VAL A 227 -20.05 7.16 -12.04
N SER A 228 -21.36 6.92 -12.06
CA SER A 228 -22.32 7.64 -12.90
C SER A 228 -22.45 9.13 -12.54
N GLN A 229 -22.04 9.51 -11.33
CA GLN A 229 -22.07 10.88 -10.83
C GLN A 229 -20.81 11.67 -11.23
N GLY A 230 -20.58 11.76 -12.53
CA GLY A 230 -19.45 12.51 -13.09
C GLY A 230 -18.10 11.94 -12.70
N ASN A 231 -17.94 10.60 -12.75
CA ASN A 231 -16.72 9.86 -12.41
C ASN A 231 -16.32 9.85 -10.94
N ARG A 232 -17.10 10.46 -10.04
CA ARG A 232 -16.88 10.35 -8.60
C ARG A 232 -17.12 8.92 -8.14
N MET A 233 -16.25 8.39 -7.30
CA MET A 233 -16.33 7.02 -6.81
C MET A 233 -17.28 6.92 -5.61
N TYR A 234 -18.43 6.28 -5.82
CA TYR A 234 -19.33 5.82 -4.77
C TYR A 234 -19.31 4.30 -4.76
N PHE A 235 -19.55 3.68 -3.60
CA PHE A 235 -19.90 2.26 -3.59
C PHE A 235 -21.28 2.07 -4.20
N ALA A 236 -21.47 0.99 -4.97
CA ALA A 236 -22.77 0.60 -5.49
C ALA A 236 -23.80 0.52 -4.36
N SER A 237 -25.05 0.90 -4.64
CA SER A 237 -26.09 1.03 -3.61
C SER A 237 -26.39 -0.26 -2.85
N ASP A 238 -26.19 -1.40 -3.51
CA ASP A 238 -26.39 -2.75 -2.99
C ASP A 238 -25.12 -3.37 -2.38
N SER A 239 -23.99 -2.64 -2.35
CA SER A 239 -22.79 -3.12 -1.68
C SER A 239 -23.03 -3.34 -0.18
N PRO A 240 -22.71 -4.51 0.38
CA PRO A 240 -22.80 -4.75 1.82
C PRO A 240 -21.80 -3.87 2.59
N TYR A 241 -20.73 -3.42 1.92
CA TYR A 241 -19.77 -2.49 2.46
C TYR A 241 -20.10 -1.06 1.99
N LYS A 242 -20.61 -0.25 2.94
CA LYS A 242 -20.86 1.19 2.74
C LYS A 242 -21.68 1.53 1.47
N GLY A 243 -22.65 0.69 1.10
CA GLY A 243 -23.43 0.87 -0.13
C GLY A 243 -24.04 2.27 -0.30
N GLY A 244 -23.85 2.84 -1.49
CA GLY A 244 -24.30 4.19 -1.86
C GLY A 244 -23.52 5.35 -1.24
N GLN A 245 -22.56 5.06 -0.35
CA GLN A 245 -21.71 6.09 0.26
C GLN A 245 -20.54 6.46 -0.67
N PRO A 246 -20.03 7.70 -0.60
CA PRO A 246 -18.74 8.05 -1.18
C PRO A 246 -17.64 7.09 -0.69
N VAL A 247 -16.74 6.71 -1.60
CA VAL A 247 -15.57 5.91 -1.23
C VAL A 247 -14.62 6.77 -0.39
N PRO A 248 -14.15 6.29 0.79
CA PRO A 248 -13.17 7.01 1.61
C PRO A 248 -11.86 7.30 0.85
N TRP A 249 -11.15 8.37 1.21
CA TRP A 249 -10.01 8.85 0.42
C TRP A 249 -8.90 7.80 0.29
N ASN A 250 -8.57 7.13 1.39
CA ASN A 250 -7.52 6.12 1.41
C ASN A 250 -7.87 4.93 0.49
N GLN A 251 -9.15 4.65 0.33
CA GLN A 251 -9.68 3.61 -0.56
C GLN A 251 -9.76 4.09 -2.01
N GLN A 252 -10.06 5.38 -2.25
CA GLN A 252 -9.92 5.95 -3.58
C GLN A 252 -8.47 5.87 -4.05
N MET A 253 -7.49 6.13 -3.17
CA MET A 253 -6.07 6.00 -3.50
C MET A 253 -5.64 4.57 -3.91
N MET A 254 -6.35 3.54 -3.42
CA MET A 254 -6.14 2.15 -3.87
C MET A 254 -6.65 1.94 -5.28
N PHE A 255 -7.85 2.42 -5.61
CA PHE A 255 -8.37 2.34 -6.97
C PHE A 255 -7.54 3.17 -7.95
N ASP A 256 -7.14 4.36 -7.53
CA ASP A 256 -6.27 5.22 -8.31
C ASP A 256 -4.92 4.54 -8.59
N TYR A 257 -4.38 3.74 -7.66
CA TYR A 257 -3.19 2.94 -7.93
C TYR A 257 -3.37 1.99 -9.12
N GLY A 258 -4.52 1.28 -9.18
CA GLY A 258 -4.91 0.44 -10.31
C GLY A 258 -5.05 1.23 -11.61
N PHE A 259 -5.90 2.24 -11.61
CA PHE A 259 -6.24 3.02 -12.81
C PHE A 259 -5.04 3.76 -13.40
N GLN A 260 -4.19 4.37 -12.55
CA GLN A 260 -2.99 5.08 -13.01
C GLN A 260 -2.03 4.13 -13.74
N ASN A 261 -1.76 2.95 -13.16
CA ASN A 261 -0.82 2.01 -13.76
C ASN A 261 -1.37 1.37 -15.03
N LEU A 262 -2.66 1.04 -15.07
CA LEU A 262 -3.31 0.52 -16.28
C LEU A 262 -3.30 1.56 -17.40
N ALA A 263 -3.60 2.82 -17.11
CA ALA A 263 -3.54 3.90 -18.10
C ALA A 263 -2.14 4.01 -18.74
N VAL A 264 -1.08 3.94 -17.93
CA VAL A 264 0.29 3.96 -18.45
C VAL A 264 0.62 2.68 -19.22
N ALA A 265 0.19 1.51 -18.74
CA ALA A 265 0.46 0.23 -19.40
C ALA A 265 -0.18 0.16 -20.80
N HIS A 266 -1.46 0.54 -20.94
CA HIS A 266 -2.12 0.61 -22.25
C HIS A 266 -1.50 1.67 -23.16
N GLN A 267 -1.07 2.81 -22.60
CA GLN A 267 -0.35 3.81 -23.38
C GLN A 267 0.99 3.27 -23.93
N LEU A 268 1.72 2.47 -23.15
CA LEU A 268 2.99 1.85 -23.58
C LEU A 268 2.77 0.71 -24.59
N LEU A 269 1.68 -0.05 -24.46
CA LEU A 269 1.27 -1.07 -25.42
C LEU A 269 0.73 -0.46 -26.72
N GLY A 270 0.14 0.74 -26.65
CA GLY A 270 -0.49 1.41 -27.79
C GLY A 270 -1.77 0.72 -28.26
N ASP A 271 -2.50 0.06 -27.36
CA ASP A 271 -3.59 -0.87 -27.69
C ASP A 271 -5.01 -0.30 -27.45
N ASP A 272 -5.25 0.39 -26.34
CA ASP A 272 -6.59 0.88 -25.97
C ASP A 272 -6.58 2.34 -25.46
N PRO A 273 -6.53 3.34 -26.36
CA PRO A 273 -6.51 4.76 -25.98
C PRO A 273 -7.80 5.24 -25.30
N GLN A 274 -8.93 4.56 -25.51
CA GLN A 274 -10.19 4.91 -24.84
C GLN A 274 -10.13 4.54 -23.36
N ARG A 275 -9.59 3.36 -23.05
CA ARG A 275 -9.35 2.90 -21.68
C ARG A 275 -8.35 3.78 -20.94
N VAL A 276 -7.27 4.21 -21.60
CA VAL A 276 -6.35 5.23 -21.06
C VAL A 276 -7.12 6.49 -20.64
N THR A 277 -7.94 7.03 -21.55
CA THR A 277 -8.73 8.24 -21.29
C THR A 277 -9.71 8.04 -20.12
N LYS A 278 -10.39 6.89 -20.06
CA LYS A 278 -11.33 6.55 -18.99
C LYS A 278 -10.63 6.50 -17.64
N TYR A 279 -9.54 5.75 -17.53
CA TYR A 279 -8.79 5.59 -16.28
C TYR A 279 -8.17 6.91 -15.83
N ASP A 280 -7.56 7.69 -16.72
CA ASP A 280 -7.05 9.02 -16.37
C ASP A 280 -8.17 9.95 -15.88
N SER A 281 -9.37 9.89 -16.49
CA SER A 281 -10.50 10.72 -16.04
C SER A 281 -11.03 10.33 -14.66
N LEU A 282 -10.98 9.04 -14.29
CA LEU A 282 -11.39 8.57 -12.97
C LEU A 282 -10.43 9.11 -11.90
N VAL A 283 -9.12 8.99 -12.16
CA VAL A 283 -8.07 9.46 -11.24
C VAL A 283 -8.11 10.98 -11.11
N GLN A 284 -8.19 11.71 -12.24
CA GLN A 284 -8.28 13.18 -12.21
C GLN A 284 -9.50 13.63 -11.38
N THR A 285 -10.67 12.99 -11.58
CA THR A 285 -11.86 13.31 -10.79
C THR A 285 -11.67 13.00 -9.31
N SER A 286 -11.04 11.88 -8.95
CA SER A 286 -10.78 11.55 -7.54
C SER A 286 -9.89 12.61 -6.87
N VAL A 287 -8.76 12.94 -7.52
CA VAL A 287 -7.80 13.95 -7.05
C VAL A 287 -8.46 15.32 -6.93
N ASP A 288 -9.17 15.79 -7.96
CA ASP A 288 -9.86 17.07 -7.94
C ASP A 288 -10.93 17.11 -6.83
N TRP A 289 -11.64 16.00 -6.62
CA TRP A 289 -12.62 15.90 -5.57
C TRP A 289 -11.97 15.99 -4.19
N PHE A 290 -10.87 15.27 -3.94
CA PHE A 290 -10.10 15.38 -2.71
C PHE A 290 -9.73 16.84 -2.42
N PHE A 291 -9.06 17.51 -3.36
CA PHE A 291 -8.59 18.88 -3.17
C PHE A 291 -9.73 19.90 -3.05
N SER A 292 -10.91 19.61 -3.59
CA SER A 292 -12.11 20.44 -3.37
C SER A 292 -12.71 20.30 -1.96
N GLN A 293 -12.43 19.20 -1.27
CA GLN A 293 -12.95 18.91 0.07
C GLN A 293 -11.93 19.22 1.18
N ALA A 294 -10.64 19.15 0.89
CA ALA A 294 -9.58 19.50 1.83
C ALA A 294 -9.68 20.98 2.24
N GLN A 295 -9.72 21.24 3.55
CA GLN A 295 -9.86 22.57 4.10
C GLN A 295 -8.49 23.17 4.38
N LYS A 296 -8.24 24.37 3.85
CA LYS A 296 -7.04 25.15 4.15
C LYS A 296 -7.25 25.97 5.41
N TYR A 297 -6.26 25.98 6.29
CA TYR A 297 -6.19 26.89 7.42
C TYR A 297 -4.75 27.32 7.67
N THR A 298 -4.57 28.36 8.50
CA THR A 298 -3.24 28.80 8.95
C THR A 298 -2.92 28.07 10.25
N ASP A 299 -1.83 27.30 10.26
CA ASP A 299 -1.34 26.60 11.45
C ASP A 299 -0.70 27.57 12.47
N HIS A 300 -0.29 27.03 13.62
CA HIS A 300 0.32 27.82 14.68
C HIS A 300 1.74 28.32 14.33
N ALA A 301 2.37 27.77 13.30
CA ALA A 301 3.65 28.23 12.75
C ALA A 301 3.46 29.31 11.66
N GLY A 302 2.22 29.71 11.38
CA GLY A 302 1.87 30.72 10.39
C GLY A 302 1.88 30.23 8.94
N LYS A 303 1.92 28.91 8.71
CA LYS A 303 1.91 28.32 7.36
C LYS A 303 0.52 27.77 7.01
N THR A 304 0.25 27.61 5.72
CA THR A 304 -0.99 26.95 5.27
C THR A 304 -0.87 25.45 5.47
N ALA A 305 -1.84 24.86 6.17
CA ALA A 305 -1.99 23.43 6.38
C ALA A 305 -3.35 22.93 5.86
N TYR A 306 -3.48 21.63 5.64
CA TYR A 306 -4.75 20.97 5.36
C TYR A 306 -5.33 20.26 6.58
N THR A 307 -6.65 20.30 6.70
CA THR A 307 -7.44 19.31 7.44
C THR A 307 -8.51 18.75 6.52
N TRP A 308 -8.87 17.49 6.68
CA TRP A 308 -9.90 16.83 5.89
C TRP A 308 -10.58 15.74 6.71
N MET A 309 -11.72 15.28 6.20
CA MET A 309 -12.52 14.21 6.80
C MET A 309 -12.22 12.91 6.08
N TYR A 310 -12.46 11.79 6.76
CA TYR A 310 -12.25 10.42 6.25
C TYR A 310 -12.82 10.14 4.83
N ALA A 311 -13.95 10.76 4.50
CA ALA A 311 -14.63 10.56 3.23
C ALA A 311 -15.20 11.88 2.67
N PRO A 312 -15.51 11.92 1.36
CA PRO A 312 -16.26 13.03 0.79
C PRO A 312 -17.59 13.22 1.53
N ALA A 313 -17.92 14.46 1.89
CA ALA A 313 -19.15 14.85 2.58
C ALA A 313 -19.30 14.41 4.06
N GLY A 314 -18.23 13.94 4.72
CA GLY A 314 -18.20 13.85 6.18
C GLY A 314 -17.48 12.62 6.74
N GLY A 315 -17.72 12.37 8.03
CA GLY A 315 -16.98 11.40 8.81
C GLY A 315 -16.22 12.09 9.94
N ASP A 316 -15.38 11.30 10.62
CA ASP A 316 -14.43 11.84 11.57
C ASP A 316 -13.33 12.61 10.81
N THR A 317 -12.69 13.57 11.48
CA THR A 317 -11.41 14.12 11.02
C THR A 317 -10.47 12.97 10.68
N GLU A 318 -9.77 13.07 9.56
CA GLU A 318 -8.87 12.02 9.09
C GLU A 318 -7.87 11.62 10.18
N ASP A 319 -7.69 10.32 10.34
CA ASP A 319 -6.74 9.78 11.29
C ASP A 319 -5.34 9.63 10.69
N ASN A 320 -4.34 9.46 11.55
CA ASN A 320 -2.93 9.38 11.16
C ASN A 320 -2.67 8.18 10.24
N ASP A 321 -3.38 7.07 10.44
CA ASP A 321 -3.19 5.86 9.63
C ASP A 321 -3.70 6.06 8.21
N HIS A 322 -4.97 6.42 8.06
CA HIS A 322 -5.58 6.67 6.76
C HIS A 322 -4.98 7.89 6.06
N GLY A 323 -4.70 8.98 6.77
CA GLY A 323 -4.07 10.17 6.21
C GLY A 323 -2.66 9.93 5.65
N SER A 324 -1.92 8.96 6.23
CA SER A 324 -0.65 8.50 5.66
C SER A 324 -0.86 7.83 4.29
N LEU A 325 -1.95 7.07 4.12
CA LEU A 325 -2.27 6.42 2.86
C LEU A 325 -2.79 7.40 1.80
N ASP A 326 -3.61 8.36 2.22
CA ASP A 326 -4.10 9.46 1.36
C ASP A 326 -2.93 10.19 0.72
N THR A 327 -1.99 10.64 1.55
CA THR A 327 -0.83 11.40 1.10
C THR A 327 0.14 10.56 0.27
N ALA A 328 0.27 9.25 0.55
CA ALA A 328 1.06 8.35 -0.30
C ALA A 328 0.44 8.17 -1.70
N GLY A 329 -0.88 8.01 -1.80
CA GLY A 329 -1.59 7.91 -3.07
C GLY A 329 -1.51 9.20 -3.89
N LEU A 330 -1.75 10.35 -3.25
CA LEU A 330 -1.61 11.67 -3.87
C LEU A 330 -0.18 11.95 -4.30
N TYR A 331 0.82 11.51 -3.54
CA TYR A 331 2.22 11.63 -3.91
C TYR A 331 2.56 10.80 -5.16
N ARG A 332 2.03 9.58 -5.27
CA ARG A 332 2.17 8.76 -6.49
C ARG A 332 1.55 9.48 -7.70
N ALA A 333 0.35 10.04 -7.55
CA ALA A 333 -0.29 10.84 -8.59
C ALA A 333 0.52 12.09 -8.97
N TYR A 334 1.14 12.77 -7.99
CA TYR A 334 2.07 13.88 -8.22
C TYR A 334 3.30 13.44 -9.02
N LEU A 335 3.94 12.33 -8.64
CA LEU A 335 5.13 11.83 -9.32
C LEU A 335 4.85 11.45 -10.78
N SER A 336 3.63 10.99 -11.09
CA SER A 336 3.25 10.67 -12.47
C SER A 336 3.27 11.88 -13.41
N GLY A 337 3.08 13.09 -12.88
CA GLY A 337 2.89 14.32 -13.66
C GLY A 337 1.60 14.37 -14.48
N ARG A 338 0.74 13.35 -14.42
CA ARG A 338 -0.46 13.22 -15.27
C ARG A 338 -1.66 14.03 -14.76
N TYR A 339 -1.79 14.24 -13.44
CA TYR A 339 -3.03 14.68 -12.80
C TYR A 339 -3.01 16.12 -12.26
N HIS A 340 -2.14 16.97 -12.82
CA HIS A 340 -2.02 18.39 -12.48
C HIS A 340 -1.77 18.71 -11.00
N ILE A 341 -1.31 17.74 -10.19
CA ILE A 341 -0.90 17.98 -8.81
C ILE A 341 0.44 18.72 -8.83
N THR A 342 0.51 19.83 -8.10
CA THR A 342 1.70 20.69 -8.05
C THR A 342 2.40 20.60 -6.68
N PRO A 343 3.70 20.97 -6.58
CA PRO A 343 4.36 21.07 -5.28
C PRO A 343 3.63 22.01 -4.30
N ALA A 344 3.01 23.08 -4.80
CA ALA A 344 2.23 24.01 -3.98
C ALA A 344 0.94 23.40 -3.41
N MET A 345 0.36 22.40 -4.11
CA MET A 345 -0.76 21.62 -3.60
C MET A 345 -0.31 20.58 -2.57
N MET A 346 0.92 20.06 -2.68
CA MET A 346 1.42 19.05 -1.74
C MET A 346 2.00 19.65 -0.45
N ALA A 347 2.58 20.85 -0.53
CA ALA A 347 3.22 21.51 0.61
C ALA A 347 2.32 21.67 1.87
N PRO A 348 1.00 21.96 1.77
CA PRO A 348 0.17 22.05 2.97
C PRO A 348 -0.04 20.72 3.69
N PHE A 349 0.01 19.56 3.03
CA PHE A 349 0.04 18.26 3.72
C PHE A 349 1.31 18.10 4.55
N ALA A 350 2.45 18.54 3.99
CA ALA A 350 3.72 18.52 4.71
C ALA A 350 3.70 19.45 5.93
N ASN A 351 3.05 20.61 5.83
CA ASN A 351 2.83 21.47 6.99
C ASN A 351 1.90 20.83 8.02
N THR A 352 0.80 20.19 7.60
CA THR A 352 -0.06 19.41 8.51
C THR A 352 0.76 18.39 9.29
N PHE A 353 1.60 17.59 8.62
CA PHE A 353 2.37 16.59 9.33
C PHE A 353 3.46 17.18 10.24
N VAL A 354 4.26 18.11 9.73
CA VAL A 354 5.45 18.63 10.43
C VAL A 354 5.09 19.64 11.50
N ASP A 355 4.17 20.54 11.22
CA ASP A 355 3.86 21.65 12.13
C ASP A 355 2.65 21.32 13.00
N VAL A 356 1.69 20.48 12.58
CA VAL A 356 0.47 20.20 13.37
C VAL A 356 0.53 18.85 14.09
N MET A 357 0.84 17.78 13.37
CA MET A 357 0.82 16.42 13.95
C MET A 357 2.07 16.09 14.76
N SER A 358 3.23 16.68 14.44
CA SER A 358 4.50 16.41 15.14
C SER A 358 4.63 17.26 16.42
N THR A 359 3.85 16.94 17.45
CA THR A 359 3.74 17.74 18.69
C THR A 359 4.88 17.55 19.69
N GLY A 360 5.78 16.59 19.46
CA GLY A 360 6.93 16.34 20.33
C GLY A 360 7.93 15.34 19.75
N ALA A 361 9.08 15.18 20.41
CA ALA A 361 10.04 14.15 20.02
C ALA A 361 9.43 12.75 20.22
N GLY A 362 9.26 11.99 19.13
CA GLY A 362 8.64 10.66 19.17
C GLY A 362 7.16 10.68 19.55
N HIS A 363 6.46 11.78 19.27
CA HIS A 363 5.01 11.86 19.40
C HIS A 363 4.43 12.47 18.12
N TYR A 364 3.61 11.68 17.43
CA TYR A 364 2.86 12.07 16.25
C TYR A 364 1.38 11.87 16.51
N ALA A 365 0.62 12.96 16.44
CA ALA A 365 -0.79 12.99 16.78
C ALA A 365 -1.59 11.93 16.00
N GLY A 366 -2.67 11.47 16.62
CA GLY A 366 -3.56 10.47 16.06
C GLY A 366 -4.46 10.95 14.93
N ARG A 367 -4.63 12.27 14.75
CA ARG A 367 -5.48 12.88 13.72
C ARG A 367 -4.78 14.04 13.03
N VAL A 368 -5.22 14.36 11.81
CA VAL A 368 -4.62 15.43 10.98
C VAL A 368 -4.82 16.84 11.55
N ASP A 369 -5.76 17.00 12.49
CA ASP A 369 -5.95 18.25 13.24
C ASP A 369 -5.05 18.39 14.48
N GLY A 370 -4.17 17.41 14.73
CA GLY A 370 -3.23 17.42 15.86
C GLY A 370 -3.80 16.85 17.17
N THR A 371 -5.02 16.29 17.13
CA THR A 371 -5.62 15.61 18.30
C THR A 371 -5.36 14.11 18.32
N ASP A 372 -5.55 13.51 19.49
CA ASP A 372 -5.44 12.06 19.71
C ASP A 372 -6.80 11.41 19.94
N GLY A 373 -6.91 10.16 19.53
CA GLY A 373 -8.04 9.27 19.78
C GLY A 373 -7.57 7.85 20.12
N ALA A 374 -8.36 6.87 19.70
CA ALA A 374 -8.06 5.44 19.89
C ALA A 374 -8.07 4.70 18.55
N GLY A 375 -7.55 3.47 18.52
CA GLY A 375 -7.46 2.67 17.29
C GLY A 375 -6.57 3.35 16.25
N ASN A 376 -7.08 3.52 15.03
CA ASN A 376 -6.36 4.21 13.94
C ASN A 376 -6.07 5.68 14.27
N SER A 377 -6.86 6.29 15.16
CA SER A 377 -6.62 7.63 15.70
C SER A 377 -5.71 7.65 16.94
N ALA A 378 -5.03 6.56 17.32
CA ALA A 378 -4.06 6.62 18.41
C ALA A 378 -2.76 7.33 17.96
N PRO A 379 -2.08 8.10 18.83
CA PRO A 379 -0.79 8.68 18.49
C PRO A 379 0.25 7.57 18.26
N THR A 380 1.26 7.90 17.46
CA THR A 380 2.39 7.01 17.15
C THR A 380 3.70 7.60 17.66
N SER A 381 4.69 6.72 17.88
CA SER A 381 6.07 7.11 18.24
C SER A 381 7.06 7.01 17.09
N TYR A 382 6.57 6.61 15.91
CA TYR A 382 7.30 6.45 14.66
C TYR A 382 6.57 7.24 13.56
N VAL A 383 7.25 7.52 12.46
CA VAL A 383 6.60 8.18 11.32
C VAL A 383 5.94 7.10 10.46
N ARG A 384 4.63 7.21 10.23
CA ARG A 384 3.99 6.35 9.23
C ARG A 384 4.55 6.69 7.86
N SER A 385 4.82 5.66 7.09
CA SER A 385 5.69 5.73 5.92
C SER A 385 5.19 6.67 4.82
N GLY A 386 3.88 6.83 4.65
CA GLY A 386 3.32 7.81 3.72
C GLY A 386 3.66 9.26 4.07
N TRP A 387 3.71 9.60 5.35
CA TRP A 387 4.14 10.93 5.80
C TRP A 387 5.62 11.22 5.54
N LEU A 388 6.48 10.20 5.43
CA LEU A 388 7.87 10.41 5.04
C LEU A 388 7.95 11.10 3.68
N LEU A 389 7.09 10.75 2.72
CA LEU A 389 7.09 11.33 1.37
C LEU A 389 6.81 12.84 1.39
N MET A 390 6.05 13.33 2.38
CA MET A 390 5.75 14.75 2.51
C MET A 390 6.99 15.59 2.84
N THR A 391 8.08 14.97 3.30
CA THR A 391 9.34 15.68 3.56
C THR A 391 10.02 16.21 2.29
N GLU A 392 9.65 15.77 1.09
CA GLU A 392 10.07 16.42 -0.17
C GLU A 392 9.70 17.91 -0.16
N PHE A 393 8.55 18.26 0.41
CA PHE A 393 8.02 19.63 0.47
C PHE A 393 8.41 20.38 1.75
N ARG A 394 9.06 19.69 2.69
CA ARG A 394 9.61 20.25 3.94
C ARG A 394 11.04 19.74 4.17
N PRO A 395 12.00 20.13 3.30
CA PRO A 395 13.38 19.64 3.39
C PRO A 395 14.07 20.03 4.71
N ASP A 396 13.59 21.08 5.39
CA ASP A 396 14.02 21.46 6.75
C ASP A 396 13.70 20.38 7.80
N ALA A 397 12.63 19.61 7.60
CA ALA A 397 12.20 18.56 8.51
C ALA A 397 12.75 17.17 8.16
N TYR A 398 13.21 16.98 6.92
CA TYR A 398 13.62 15.68 6.38
C TYR A 398 14.59 14.91 7.28
N GLN A 399 15.74 15.49 7.63
CA GLN A 399 16.73 14.77 8.45
C GLN A 399 16.22 14.44 9.85
N LYS A 400 15.36 15.29 10.43
CA LYS A 400 14.79 15.06 11.76
C LYS A 400 13.85 13.86 11.73
N LEU A 401 12.94 13.81 10.75
CA LEU A 401 11.96 12.74 10.61
C LEU A 401 12.61 11.41 10.20
N MET A 402 13.56 11.45 9.27
CA MET A 402 14.32 10.26 8.88
C MET A 402 15.10 9.63 10.05
N LYS A 403 15.61 10.41 11.00
CA LYS A 403 16.32 9.86 12.17
C LYS A 403 15.41 9.12 13.15
N VAL A 404 14.09 9.35 13.09
CA VAL A 404 13.13 8.67 13.96
C VAL A 404 12.96 7.22 13.53
N ASP A 405 12.80 6.98 12.22
CA ASP A 405 12.62 5.63 11.69
C ASP A 405 13.95 4.92 11.38
N PHE A 406 15.04 5.68 11.21
CA PHE A 406 16.38 5.16 10.92
C PHE A 406 17.42 5.58 11.99
N PRO A 407 17.19 5.32 13.29
CA PRO A 407 18.06 5.82 14.36
C PRO A 407 19.49 5.24 14.29
N LYS A 408 19.64 4.07 13.67
CA LYS A 408 20.94 3.40 13.41
C LYS A 408 21.28 3.34 11.92
N GLY A 409 20.52 4.04 11.07
CA GLY A 409 20.60 3.92 9.62
C GLY A 409 20.11 2.57 9.09
N THR A 410 19.32 1.82 9.86
CA THR A 410 18.80 0.50 9.48
C THR A 410 17.33 0.37 9.82
N THR A 411 16.59 -0.43 9.05
CA THR A 411 15.19 -0.78 9.33
C THR A 411 14.87 -2.19 8.83
N THR A 412 13.77 -2.76 9.31
CA THR A 412 13.11 -3.95 8.77
C THR A 412 11.73 -3.62 8.18
N ALA A 413 11.38 -2.34 8.08
CA ALA A 413 10.18 -1.85 7.41
C ALA A 413 10.58 -1.42 6.00
N ASP A 414 10.32 -2.29 5.03
CA ASP A 414 10.68 -2.12 3.62
C ASP A 414 9.88 -1.02 2.93
N ASP A 415 8.66 -0.82 3.37
CA ASP A 415 7.78 0.28 3.02
C ASP A 415 8.40 1.64 3.43
N GLN A 416 9.00 1.76 4.62
CA GLN A 416 9.75 2.94 5.04
C GLN A 416 11.08 3.07 4.26
N PHE A 417 11.78 1.96 4.06
CA PHE A 417 13.07 1.94 3.36
C PHE A 417 12.94 2.38 1.90
N SER A 418 11.98 1.84 1.16
CA SER A 418 11.72 2.19 -0.24
C SER A 418 11.37 3.68 -0.38
N ARG A 419 10.48 4.21 0.46
CA ARG A 419 10.13 5.65 0.47
C ARG A 419 11.31 6.54 0.84
N ALA A 420 12.21 6.08 1.72
CA ALA A 420 13.47 6.77 2.00
C ALA A 420 14.39 6.84 0.78
N LEU A 421 14.52 5.73 0.03
CA LEU A 421 15.29 5.71 -1.22
C LEU A 421 14.67 6.63 -2.28
N GLU A 422 13.35 6.67 -2.39
CA GLU A 422 12.67 7.59 -3.31
C GLU A 422 13.03 9.03 -2.96
N LEU A 423 12.88 9.46 -1.70
CA LEU A 423 13.26 10.81 -1.27
C LEU A 423 14.74 11.12 -1.55
N LYS A 424 15.64 10.17 -1.34
CA LYS A 424 17.07 10.34 -1.71
C LYS A 424 17.24 10.56 -3.21
N SER A 425 16.57 9.76 -4.04
CA SER A 425 16.55 9.87 -5.51
C SER A 425 16.04 11.26 -5.94
N ARG A 426 14.93 11.71 -5.35
CA ARG A 426 14.32 13.02 -5.60
C ARG A 426 15.25 14.18 -5.25
N PHE A 427 15.84 14.18 -4.05
CA PHE A 427 16.77 15.25 -3.65
C PHE A 427 18.08 15.26 -4.43
N ALA A 428 18.53 14.11 -4.93
CA ALA A 428 19.68 14.04 -5.81
C ALA A 428 19.38 14.68 -7.17
N LYS A 429 18.23 14.34 -7.79
CA LYS A 429 17.77 14.92 -9.07
C LYS A 429 17.54 16.43 -9.00
N ALA A 430 17.09 16.96 -7.87
CA ALA A 430 16.90 18.41 -7.70
C ALA A 430 18.21 19.22 -7.65
N LYS A 431 19.36 18.56 -7.51
CA LYS A 431 20.70 19.19 -7.43
C LYS A 431 21.53 19.05 -8.71
N SER A 432 21.13 18.17 -9.62
CA SER A 432 21.72 17.98 -10.95
C SER A 432 21.04 18.91 -11.96
#